data_AF-A0ABD4ABG1-F1
#
_entry.id   AF-A0ABD4ABG1-F1
#
_cell.length_a   1.000
_cell.length_b   1.000
_cell.length_c   1.000
_cell.angle_alpha   90.00
_cell.angle_beta   90.00
_cell.angle_gamma   90.00
#
_symmetry.space_group_name_H-M   'P 1'
#
loop_
_entity.id
_entity.type
_entity.pdbx_description
1 polymer ?
#
loop_
_entity_poly.entity_id
_entity_poly.type
_entity_poly.pdbx_seq_one_letter_code
_entity_poly.pdbx_strand_id
1 'polypeptide(L)'
;MMSTGYLYSILPTLRKLYKKDEDLKEMMTLHNQFFNTNPMVGGLILGMDMAIEEREKKESKEVVTGLKTGLMGPFAGVGDTIFGVIIPTIMGSIASYMALKGNATGVIMWIIVNLLVIGFRFTLLPFGYKQGAKLVTEFGERLNALTDAAILLGVTVVGALIPTVINAKVPFVYKSGDVTLKIQDMLDQIMPSLVPILLVGIVYSLLSHKKMTSTKAILFVMVLAIVLYNLNVLG
;
A
#
# COMPACT_ATOMS: atom_id res chain seq x y z
N MET A 1 -1.02 6.06 8.06
CA MET A 1 -2.16 7.00 8.10
C MET A 1 -3.46 6.38 8.60
N MET A 2 -3.48 5.16 9.16
CA MET A 2 -4.70 4.60 9.78
C MET A 2 -4.43 3.91 11.12
N SER A 3 -3.28 4.19 11.72
CA SER A 3 -2.79 3.48 12.90
C SER A 3 -3.78 3.54 14.07
N THR A 4 -4.30 4.73 14.38
CA THR A 4 -5.29 4.92 15.45
C THR A 4 -6.62 4.22 15.16
N GLY A 5 -7.07 4.20 13.90
CA GLY A 5 -8.28 3.48 13.51
C GLY A 5 -8.11 1.96 13.58
N TYR A 6 -6.91 1.47 13.24
CA TYR A 6 -6.54 0.07 13.41
C TYR A 6 -6.53 -0.33 14.88
N LEU A 7 -5.87 0.47 15.72
CA LEU A 7 -5.83 0.28 17.17
C LEU A 7 -7.24 0.25 17.76
N TYR A 8 -8.09 1.21 17.39
CA TYR A 8 -9.47 1.26 17.85
C TYR A 8 -10.25 -0.01 17.49
N SER A 9 -9.99 -0.57 16.30
CA SER A 9 -10.67 -1.76 15.80
C SER A 9 -10.25 -3.04 16.53
N ILE A 10 -8.98 -3.16 16.91
CA ILE A 10 -8.45 -4.34 17.63
C ILE A 10 -8.57 -4.22 19.17
N LEU A 11 -8.78 -3.00 19.69
CA LEU A 11 -8.82 -2.72 21.13
C LEU A 11 -9.77 -3.62 21.93
N PRO A 12 -10.99 -3.98 21.47
CA PRO A 12 -11.86 -4.90 22.19
C PRO A 12 -11.22 -6.29 22.38
N THR A 13 -10.48 -6.77 21.39
CA THR A 13 -9.73 -8.04 21.44
C THR A 13 -8.56 -7.93 22.41
N LEU A 14 -7.75 -6.85 22.31
CA LEU A 14 -6.63 -6.61 23.23
C LEU A 14 -7.08 -6.55 24.69
N ARG A 15 -8.18 -5.87 25.01
CA ARG A 15 -8.74 -5.80 26.38
C ARG A 15 -9.25 -7.15 26.90
N LYS A 16 -9.62 -8.07 26.00
CA LYS A 16 -10.00 -9.44 26.37
C LYS A 16 -8.77 -10.30 26.66
N LEU A 17 -7.73 -10.21 25.82
CA LEU A 17 -6.51 -11.01 25.90
C LEU A 17 -5.56 -10.56 27.03
N TYR A 18 -5.35 -9.25 27.18
CA TYR A 18 -4.38 -8.69 28.13
C TYR A 18 -5.10 -8.06 29.33
N LYS A 19 -5.01 -8.73 30.48
CA LYS A 19 -5.60 -8.25 31.76
C LYS A 19 -4.64 -7.39 32.58
N LYS A 20 -3.34 -7.45 32.30
CA LYS A 20 -2.33 -6.60 32.92
C LYS A 20 -2.17 -5.30 32.12
N ASP A 21 -2.18 -4.18 32.81
CA ASP A 21 -2.08 -2.85 32.19
C ASP A 21 -0.77 -2.64 31.43
N GLU A 22 0.33 -3.22 31.91
CA GLU A 22 1.63 -3.13 31.24
C GLU A 22 1.63 -3.85 29.89
N ASP A 23 1.13 -5.10 29.85
CA ASP A 23 1.03 -5.88 28.62
C ASP A 23 0.07 -5.23 27.62
N LEU A 24 -1.05 -4.69 28.12
CA LEU A 24 -2.02 -3.99 27.29
C LEU A 24 -1.41 -2.72 26.67
N LYS A 25 -0.73 -1.88 27.47
CA LYS A 25 -0.05 -0.66 26.97
C LYS A 25 1.00 -0.99 25.92
N GLU A 26 1.75 -2.05 26.12
CA GLU A 26 2.79 -2.47 25.19
C GLU A 26 2.21 -2.89 23.84
N MET A 27 1.18 -3.76 23.85
CA MET A 27 0.53 -4.19 22.60
C MET A 27 -0.22 -3.04 21.94
N MET A 28 -0.88 -2.16 22.69
CA MET A 28 -1.50 -0.95 22.13
C MET A 28 -0.48 -0.06 21.42
N THR A 29 0.74 0.07 21.96
CA THR A 29 1.83 0.83 21.33
C THR A 29 2.28 0.15 20.04
N LEU A 30 2.41 -1.18 20.03
CA LEU A 30 2.72 -1.96 18.84
C LEU A 30 1.64 -1.81 17.76
N HIS A 31 0.36 -1.88 18.11
CA HIS A 31 -0.72 -1.70 17.15
C HIS A 31 -0.87 -0.24 16.67
N ASN A 32 -0.31 0.72 17.41
CA ASN A 32 -0.19 2.11 16.99
C ASN A 32 1.05 2.40 16.10
N GLN A 33 1.67 1.37 15.53
CA GLN A 33 2.69 1.53 14.50
C GLN A 33 2.11 2.01 13.16
N PHE A 34 2.97 2.48 12.26
CA PHE A 34 2.52 2.91 10.94
C PHE A 34 1.80 1.77 10.20
N PHE A 35 0.55 2.05 9.82
CA PHE A 35 -0.25 1.17 8.98
C PHE A 35 -0.93 2.00 7.90
N ASN A 36 -0.78 1.56 6.65
CA ASN A 36 -1.41 2.17 5.49
C ASN A 36 -1.70 1.12 4.41
N THR A 37 -2.98 0.83 4.20
CA THR A 37 -3.50 -0.09 3.19
C THR A 37 -4.87 0.37 2.74
N ASN A 38 -5.50 -0.32 1.80
CA ASN A 38 -6.85 0.05 1.41
C ASN A 38 -7.87 -0.34 2.51
N PRO A 39 -8.78 0.55 2.94
CA PRO A 39 -9.72 0.27 4.04
C PRO A 39 -10.65 -0.92 3.82
N MET A 40 -10.91 -1.31 2.56
CA MET A 40 -11.75 -2.46 2.23
C MET A 40 -11.04 -3.77 2.54
N VAL A 41 -9.74 -3.87 2.22
CA VAL A 41 -8.95 -5.10 2.39
C VAL A 41 -8.20 -5.17 3.72
N GLY A 42 -8.04 -4.05 4.43
CA GLY A 42 -7.34 -3.99 5.71
C GLY A 42 -7.94 -4.89 6.81
N GLY A 43 -9.22 -5.26 6.67
CA GLY A 43 -9.88 -6.23 7.55
C GLY A 43 -9.25 -7.63 7.53
N LEU A 44 -8.58 -8.01 6.43
CA LEU A 44 -7.84 -9.28 6.35
C LEU A 44 -6.66 -9.29 7.33
N ILE A 45 -5.85 -8.24 7.30
CA ILE A 45 -4.67 -8.10 8.18
C ILE A 45 -5.13 -8.04 9.63
N LEU A 46 -6.20 -7.28 9.91
CA LEU A 46 -6.81 -7.22 11.23
C LEU A 46 -7.25 -8.61 11.73
N GLY A 47 -7.89 -9.39 10.87
CA GLY A 47 -8.29 -10.77 11.16
C GLY A 47 -7.10 -11.67 11.50
N MET A 48 -6.05 -11.61 10.68
CA MET A 48 -4.84 -12.40 10.88
C MET A 48 -4.13 -12.03 12.18
N ASP A 49 -3.92 -10.74 12.45
CA ASP A 49 -3.32 -10.24 13.69
C ASP A 49 -4.08 -10.76 14.92
N MET A 50 -5.42 -10.67 14.92
CA MET A 50 -6.24 -11.16 16.04
C MET A 50 -6.04 -12.66 16.29
N ALA A 51 -6.01 -13.47 15.23
CA ALA A 51 -5.85 -14.92 15.36
C ALA A 51 -4.45 -15.31 15.87
N ILE A 52 -3.42 -14.56 15.47
CA ILE A 52 -2.04 -14.78 15.90
C ILE A 52 -1.87 -14.34 17.36
N GLU A 53 -2.36 -13.15 17.72
CA GLU A 53 -2.32 -12.67 19.11
C GLU A 53 -3.12 -13.55 20.08
N GLU A 54 -4.25 -14.12 19.64
CA GLU A 54 -5.04 -14.98 20.52
C GLU A 54 -4.29 -16.27 20.92
N ARG A 55 -3.42 -16.78 20.05
CA ARG A 55 -2.64 -18.01 20.30
C ARG A 55 -1.29 -17.74 20.94
N GLU A 56 -0.49 -16.85 20.35
CA GLU A 56 0.89 -16.59 20.74
C GLU A 56 1.01 -15.44 21.77
N LYS A 57 -0.08 -14.71 22.03
CA LYS A 57 -0.15 -13.58 22.97
C LYS A 57 1.03 -12.62 22.75
N LYS A 58 1.84 -12.38 23.78
CA LYS A 58 2.93 -11.42 23.81
C LYS A 58 4.12 -11.84 22.92
N GLU A 59 4.25 -13.12 22.59
CA GLU A 59 5.33 -13.63 21.74
C GLU A 59 5.07 -13.36 20.25
N SER A 60 3.82 -13.03 19.90
CA SER A 60 3.42 -12.69 18.53
C SER A 60 3.98 -11.37 17.97
N LYS A 61 4.61 -10.52 18.79
CA LYS A 61 4.92 -9.12 18.45
C LYS A 61 5.68 -8.96 17.14
N GLU A 62 6.73 -9.76 16.95
CA GLU A 62 7.58 -9.70 15.76
C GLU A 62 6.82 -10.18 14.52
N VAL A 63 6.05 -11.26 14.67
CA VAL A 63 5.22 -11.83 13.61
C VAL A 63 4.11 -10.87 13.18
N VAL A 64 3.38 -10.30 14.14
CA VAL A 64 2.31 -9.31 13.89
C VAL A 64 2.88 -8.08 13.19
N THR A 65 4.04 -7.60 13.64
CA THR A 65 4.71 -6.45 13.01
C THR A 65 5.19 -6.77 11.60
N GLY A 66 5.84 -7.90 11.40
CA GLY A 66 6.36 -8.32 10.10
C GLY A 66 5.24 -8.61 9.09
N LEU A 67 4.18 -9.32 9.49
CA LEU A 67 3.01 -9.54 8.62
C LEU A 67 2.32 -8.23 8.27
N LYS A 68 2.11 -7.34 9.26
CA LYS A 68 1.50 -6.04 9.02
C LYS A 68 2.30 -5.21 8.02
N THR A 69 3.61 -5.11 8.22
CA THR A 69 4.51 -4.32 7.36
C THR A 69 4.70 -4.94 5.98
N GLY A 70 4.81 -6.27 5.89
CA GLY A 70 4.96 -7.00 4.63
C GLY A 70 3.70 -7.00 3.77
N LEU A 71 2.52 -7.06 4.40
CA LEU A 71 1.24 -7.17 3.68
C LEU A 71 0.57 -5.82 3.42
N MET A 72 0.87 -4.76 4.20
CA MET A 72 0.20 -3.47 4.04
C MET A 72 0.39 -2.89 2.63
N GLY A 73 1.59 -3.00 2.04
CA GLY A 73 1.92 -2.47 0.71
C GLY A 73 1.24 -3.21 -0.44
N PRO A 74 1.42 -4.54 -0.57
CA PRO A 74 0.74 -5.33 -1.59
C PRO A 74 -0.78 -5.22 -1.54
N PHE A 75 -1.38 -5.27 -0.34
CA PHE A 75 -2.82 -5.10 -0.20
C PHE A 75 -3.27 -3.66 -0.45
N ALA A 76 -2.44 -2.65 -0.18
CA ALA A 76 -2.72 -1.28 -0.60
C ALA A 76 -2.87 -1.22 -2.12
N GLY A 77 -1.85 -1.69 -2.86
CA GLY A 77 -1.84 -1.64 -4.32
C GLY A 77 -3.03 -2.39 -4.96
N VAL A 78 -3.30 -3.61 -4.50
CA VAL A 78 -4.43 -4.41 -5.00
C VAL A 78 -5.76 -3.75 -4.66
N GLY A 79 -5.94 -3.34 -3.40
CA GLY A 79 -7.19 -2.73 -2.95
C GLY A 79 -7.48 -1.39 -3.62
N ASP A 80 -6.46 -0.55 -3.80
CA ASP A 80 -6.59 0.74 -4.47
C ASP A 80 -6.92 0.58 -5.95
N THR A 81 -6.32 -0.41 -6.62
CA THR A 81 -6.63 -0.72 -8.01
C THR A 81 -8.08 -1.17 -8.18
N ILE A 82 -8.54 -2.14 -7.37
CA ILE A 82 -9.87 -2.72 -7.52
C ILE A 82 -10.96 -1.74 -7.05
N PHE A 83 -10.87 -1.32 -5.78
CA PHE A 83 -11.92 -0.56 -5.11
C PHE A 83 -11.78 0.95 -5.30
N GLY A 84 -10.55 1.45 -5.47
CA GLY A 84 -10.29 2.87 -5.70
C GLY A 84 -10.42 3.30 -7.16
N VAL A 85 -10.06 2.41 -8.11
CA VAL A 85 -10.01 2.77 -9.54
C VAL A 85 -11.03 1.99 -10.38
N ILE A 86 -10.92 0.66 -10.47
CA ILE A 86 -11.70 -0.14 -11.44
C ILE A 86 -13.20 0.00 -11.21
N ILE A 87 -13.68 -0.27 -9.98
CA ILE A 87 -15.11 -0.24 -9.67
C ILE A 87 -15.69 1.17 -9.88
N PRO A 88 -15.12 2.25 -9.32
CA PRO A 88 -15.62 3.60 -9.57
C PRO A 88 -15.57 4.02 -11.04
N THR A 89 -14.53 3.62 -11.79
CA THR A 89 -14.38 4.01 -13.20
C THR A 89 -15.45 3.35 -14.07
N ILE A 90 -15.69 2.04 -13.90
CA ILE A 90 -16.72 1.31 -14.66
C ILE A 90 -18.10 1.85 -14.30
N MET A 91 -18.41 1.93 -13.01
CA MET A 91 -19.73 2.36 -12.55
C MET A 91 -19.99 3.83 -12.86
N GLY A 92 -18.98 4.69 -12.71
CA GLY A 92 -19.05 6.10 -13.09
C GLY A 92 -19.25 6.30 -14.59
N SER A 93 -18.60 5.49 -15.43
CA SER A 93 -18.80 5.53 -16.89
C SER A 93 -20.22 5.15 -17.27
N ILE A 94 -20.76 4.08 -16.68
CA ILE A 94 -22.15 3.65 -16.93
C ILE A 94 -23.15 4.69 -16.42
N ALA A 95 -22.97 5.18 -15.19
CA ALA A 95 -23.84 6.19 -14.60
C ALA A 95 -23.85 7.48 -15.43
N SER A 96 -22.69 7.93 -15.89
CA SER A 96 -22.55 9.12 -16.75
C SER A 96 -23.28 8.94 -18.09
N TYR A 97 -23.07 7.81 -18.78
CA TYR A 97 -23.72 7.54 -20.07
C TYR A 97 -25.25 7.45 -19.94
N MET A 98 -25.76 6.88 -18.85
CA MET A 98 -27.21 6.79 -18.60
C MET A 98 -27.80 8.14 -18.18
N ALA A 99 -27.06 8.95 -17.44
CA ALA A 99 -27.46 10.31 -17.08
C ALA A 99 -27.61 11.21 -18.31
N LEU A 100 -26.71 11.08 -19.31
CA LEU A 100 -26.83 11.79 -20.59
C LEU A 100 -28.13 11.43 -21.35
N LYS A 101 -28.68 10.23 -21.11
CA LYS A 101 -29.97 9.79 -21.65
C LYS A 101 -31.16 10.10 -20.74
N GLY A 102 -30.97 10.87 -19.67
CA GLY A 102 -32.01 11.22 -18.70
C GLY A 102 -32.45 10.07 -17.79
N ASN A 103 -31.66 8.99 -17.67
CA ASN A 103 -32.03 7.80 -16.91
C ASN A 103 -31.16 7.61 -15.65
N ALA A 104 -31.79 7.56 -14.47
CA ALA A 104 -31.12 7.44 -13.17
C ALA A 104 -30.67 6.00 -12.80
N THR A 105 -31.05 5.00 -13.59
CA THR A 105 -30.74 3.58 -13.28
C THR A 105 -29.24 3.30 -13.14
N GLY A 106 -28.37 4.02 -13.84
CA GLY A 106 -26.91 3.86 -13.70
C GLY A 106 -26.39 4.25 -12.30
N VAL A 107 -26.97 5.28 -11.68
CA VAL A 107 -26.62 5.69 -10.31
C VAL A 107 -27.16 4.68 -9.30
N ILE A 108 -28.38 4.18 -9.49
CA ILE A 108 -28.97 3.15 -8.62
C ILE A 108 -28.10 1.88 -8.63
N MET A 109 -27.64 1.46 -9.82
CA MET A 109 -26.73 0.32 -9.95
C MET A 109 -25.40 0.56 -9.21
N TRP A 110 -24.88 1.79 -9.25
CA TRP A 110 -23.65 2.15 -8.52
C TRP A 110 -23.82 2.05 -7.00
N ILE A 111 -24.97 2.48 -6.47
CA ILE A 111 -25.29 2.33 -5.06
C ILE A 111 -25.37 0.84 -4.67
N ILE A 112 -26.03 0.01 -5.48
CA ILE A 112 -26.12 -1.45 -5.24
C ILE A 112 -24.74 -2.09 -5.21
N VAL A 113 -23.86 -1.76 -6.17
CA VAL A 113 -22.49 -2.29 -6.19
C VAL A 113 -21.71 -1.87 -4.95
N ASN A 114 -21.85 -0.62 -4.48
CA ASN A 114 -21.20 -0.18 -3.24
C ASN A 114 -21.74 -0.94 -2.02
N LEU A 115 -23.05 -1.23 -1.95
CA LEU A 115 -23.62 -2.05 -0.88
C LEU A 115 -23.05 -3.48 -0.90
N LEU A 116 -22.88 -4.07 -2.08
CA LEU A 116 -22.25 -5.39 -2.21
C LEU A 116 -20.78 -5.37 -1.78
N VAL A 117 -20.03 -4.32 -2.14
CA VAL A 117 -18.64 -4.14 -1.69
C VAL A 117 -18.56 -4.02 -0.17
N ILE A 118 -19.47 -3.26 0.46
CA ILE A 118 -19.56 -3.17 1.92
C ILE A 118 -19.92 -4.53 2.53
N GLY A 119 -20.85 -5.29 1.93
CA GLY A 119 -21.19 -6.64 2.36
C GLY A 119 -19.97 -7.59 2.31
N PHE A 120 -19.21 -7.54 1.22
CA PHE A 120 -17.97 -8.31 1.06
C PHE A 120 -16.89 -7.91 2.09
N ARG A 121 -16.84 -6.64 2.48
CA ARG A 121 -15.94 -6.16 3.55
C ARG A 121 -16.13 -6.92 4.86
N PHE A 122 -17.37 -7.25 5.23
CA PHE A 122 -17.65 -7.99 6.46
C PHE A 122 -17.18 -9.45 6.42
N THR A 123 -17.06 -10.06 5.24
CA THR A 123 -16.59 -11.46 5.12
C THR A 123 -15.06 -11.57 5.16
N LEU A 124 -14.35 -10.49 4.82
CA LEU A 124 -12.89 -10.43 4.83
C LEU A 124 -12.29 -10.57 6.24
N LEU A 125 -12.93 -10.03 7.27
CA LEU A 125 -12.44 -10.16 8.67
C LEU A 125 -12.46 -11.62 9.18
N PRO A 126 -13.58 -12.36 9.17
CA PRO A 126 -13.61 -13.75 9.61
C PRO A 126 -12.78 -14.66 8.69
N PHE A 127 -12.66 -14.32 7.41
CA PHE A 127 -11.74 -15.02 6.51
C PHE A 127 -10.28 -14.81 6.93
N GLY A 128 -9.87 -13.56 7.19
CA GLY A 128 -8.55 -13.21 7.71
C GLY A 128 -8.23 -13.93 9.02
N TYR A 129 -9.19 -13.99 9.95
CA TYR A 129 -9.04 -14.73 11.20
C TYR A 129 -8.83 -16.23 10.97
N LYS A 130 -9.62 -16.87 10.10
CA LYS A 130 -9.44 -18.29 9.77
C LYS A 130 -8.07 -18.55 9.15
N GLN A 131 -7.61 -17.67 8.27
CA GLN A 131 -6.30 -17.82 7.63
C GLN A 131 -5.17 -17.59 8.63
N GLY A 132 -5.24 -16.55 9.47
CA GLY A 132 -4.26 -16.33 10.54
C GLY A 132 -4.19 -17.50 11.52
N ALA A 133 -5.35 -18.05 11.91
CA ALA A 133 -5.41 -19.22 12.77
C ALA A 133 -4.72 -20.41 12.11
N LYS A 134 -4.98 -20.68 10.81
CA LYS A 134 -4.28 -21.73 10.06
C LYS A 134 -2.78 -21.51 10.05
N LEU A 135 -2.31 -20.30 9.76
CA LEU A 135 -0.89 -19.97 9.73
C LEU A 135 -0.19 -20.33 11.05
N VAL A 136 -0.79 -20.01 12.20
CA VAL A 136 -0.22 -20.39 13.51
C VAL A 136 -0.22 -21.91 13.71
N THR A 137 -1.28 -22.62 13.30
CA THR A 137 -1.34 -24.09 13.46
C THR A 137 -0.37 -24.83 12.55
N GLU A 138 -0.20 -24.39 11.31
CA GLU A 138 0.61 -25.08 10.30
C GLU A 138 2.07 -24.66 10.35
N PHE A 139 2.34 -23.42 10.77
CA PHE A 139 3.68 -22.82 10.75
C PHE A 139 4.14 -22.36 12.13
N GLY A 140 3.61 -22.86 13.25
CA GLY A 140 3.96 -22.39 14.61
C GLY A 140 5.45 -22.17 14.85
N GLU A 141 6.29 -23.20 14.69
CA GLU A 141 7.76 -23.07 14.83
C GLU A 141 8.44 -22.33 13.66
N ARG A 142 7.75 -22.15 12.53
CA ARG A 142 8.24 -21.53 11.29
C ARG A 142 7.62 -20.16 11.03
N LEU A 143 6.93 -19.58 12.03
CA LEU A 143 6.14 -18.37 11.86
C LEU A 143 7.06 -17.18 11.55
N ASN A 144 8.25 -17.19 12.14
CA ASN A 144 9.32 -16.24 11.83
C ASN A 144 9.81 -16.38 10.37
N ALA A 145 10.06 -17.60 9.90
CA ALA A 145 10.46 -17.83 8.50
C ALA A 145 9.37 -17.42 7.49
N LEU A 146 8.10 -17.62 7.83
CA LEU A 146 6.97 -17.14 7.02
C LEU A 146 6.90 -15.61 7.02
N THR A 147 7.16 -14.99 8.17
CA THR A 147 7.21 -13.53 8.31
C THR A 147 8.35 -12.94 7.48
N ASP A 148 9.53 -13.56 7.49
CA ASP A 148 10.67 -13.18 6.66
C ASP A 148 10.34 -13.31 5.16
N ALA A 149 9.65 -14.38 4.77
CA ALA A 149 9.16 -14.55 3.40
C ALA A 149 8.15 -13.46 3.00
N ALA A 150 7.26 -13.07 3.93
CA ALA A 150 6.29 -12.00 3.71
C ALA A 150 6.96 -10.62 3.59
N ILE A 151 7.99 -10.35 4.41
CA ILE A 151 8.81 -9.14 4.31
C ILE A 151 9.55 -9.11 2.97
N LEU A 152 10.20 -10.21 2.59
CA LEU A 152 10.90 -10.33 1.31
C LEU A 152 9.96 -10.09 0.12
N LEU A 153 8.78 -10.69 0.15
CA LEU A 153 7.74 -10.47 -0.87
C LEU A 153 7.31 -9.00 -0.90
N GLY A 154 7.08 -8.39 0.27
CA GLY A 154 6.71 -6.98 0.38
C GLY A 154 7.76 -6.04 -0.24
N VAL A 155 9.04 -6.23 0.10
CA VAL A 155 10.15 -5.45 -0.45
C VAL A 155 10.29 -5.67 -1.96
N THR A 156 10.13 -6.90 -2.43
CA THR A 156 10.20 -7.23 -3.87
C THR A 156 9.09 -6.56 -4.66
N VAL A 157 7.85 -6.59 -4.15
CA VAL A 157 6.70 -5.93 -4.78
C VAL A 157 6.90 -4.43 -4.82
N VAL A 158 7.34 -3.81 -3.71
CA VAL A 158 7.63 -2.36 -3.67
C VAL A 158 8.71 -1.99 -4.68
N GLY A 159 9.77 -2.80 -4.81
CA GLY A 159 10.81 -2.61 -5.82
C GLY A 159 10.28 -2.67 -7.25
N ALA A 160 9.41 -3.62 -7.56
CA ALA A 160 8.79 -3.77 -8.88
C ALA A 160 7.78 -2.65 -9.22
N LEU A 161 7.17 -2.03 -8.21
CA LEU A 161 6.23 -0.93 -8.41
C LEU A 161 6.91 0.38 -8.86
N ILE A 162 8.16 0.61 -8.48
CA ILE A 162 8.91 1.83 -8.84
C ILE A 162 8.92 2.07 -10.37
N PRO A 163 9.43 1.15 -11.21
CA PRO A 163 9.44 1.35 -12.66
C PRO A 163 8.05 1.26 -13.31
N THR A 164 7.09 0.59 -12.66
CA THR A 164 5.75 0.38 -13.22
C THR A 164 4.84 1.59 -13.03
N VAL A 165 4.96 2.29 -11.89
CA VAL A 165 4.07 3.39 -11.50
C VAL A 165 4.67 4.75 -11.85
N ILE A 166 6.01 4.89 -11.80
CA ILE A 166 6.68 6.17 -12.03
C ILE A 166 7.14 6.26 -13.49
N ASN A 167 6.38 7.01 -14.29
CA ASN A 167 6.74 7.30 -15.67
C ASN A 167 7.50 8.63 -15.74
N ALA A 168 8.81 8.57 -15.55
CA ALA A 168 9.72 9.71 -15.67
C ALA A 168 10.72 9.42 -16.79
N LYS A 169 10.57 10.07 -17.94
CA LYS A 169 11.46 9.89 -19.10
C LYS A 169 12.36 11.10 -19.25
N VAL A 170 13.58 10.90 -19.75
CA VAL A 170 14.50 11.99 -20.10
C VAL A 170 14.36 12.25 -21.60
N PRO A 171 13.65 13.31 -22.03
CA PRO A 171 13.42 13.60 -23.45
C PRO A 171 14.65 14.21 -24.15
N PHE A 172 15.83 14.20 -23.52
CA PHE A 172 17.01 14.82 -24.09
C PHE A 172 17.52 14.03 -25.31
N VAL A 173 17.34 14.62 -26.49
CA VAL A 173 17.84 14.10 -27.77
C VAL A 173 18.99 14.99 -28.23
N TYR A 174 20.22 14.47 -28.19
CA TYR A 174 21.37 15.14 -28.77
C TYR A 174 21.38 14.88 -30.27
N LYS A 175 21.21 15.94 -31.08
CA LYS A 175 21.33 15.87 -32.54
C LYS A 175 22.68 16.42 -32.97
N SER A 176 23.48 15.60 -33.66
CA SER A 176 24.68 16.02 -34.36
C SER A 176 24.67 15.40 -35.76
N GLY A 177 24.32 16.18 -36.78
CA GLY A 177 24.13 15.68 -38.15
C GLY A 177 22.94 14.73 -38.29
N ASP A 178 23.08 13.64 -39.06
CA ASP A 178 22.05 12.60 -39.27
C ASP A 178 21.91 11.61 -38.09
N VAL A 179 22.71 11.76 -37.03
CA VAL A 179 22.68 10.86 -35.87
C VAL A 179 21.90 11.53 -34.72
N THR A 180 20.67 11.05 -34.50
CA THR A 180 19.89 11.33 -33.29
C THR A 180 20.33 10.39 -32.17
N LEU A 181 21.11 10.89 -31.21
CA LEU A 181 21.42 10.16 -29.98
C LEU A 181 20.38 10.49 -28.92
N LYS A 182 19.51 9.53 -28.62
CA LYS A 182 18.57 9.62 -27.49
C LYS A 182 19.32 9.19 -26.24
N ILE A 183 19.53 10.09 -25.29
CA ILE A 183 20.22 9.77 -24.03
C ILE A 183 19.43 8.71 -23.25
N GLN A 184 18.11 8.66 -23.41
CA GLN A 184 17.24 7.64 -22.83
C GLN A 184 17.62 6.22 -23.27
N ASP A 185 17.96 5.99 -24.55
CA ASP A 185 18.30 4.65 -25.06
C ASP A 185 19.66 4.16 -24.50
N MET A 186 20.58 5.09 -24.25
CA MET A 186 21.87 4.78 -23.60
C MET A 186 21.71 4.46 -22.11
N LEU A 187 20.83 5.20 -21.41
CA LEU A 187 20.51 4.94 -20.00
C LEU A 187 19.77 3.60 -19.84
N ASP A 188 18.81 3.32 -20.72
CA ASP A 188 18.03 2.08 -20.70
C ASP A 188 18.87 0.84 -21.08
N GLN A 189 19.97 1.01 -21.83
CA GLN A 189 20.95 -0.06 -22.05
C GLN A 189 21.76 -0.42 -20.80
N ILE A 190 22.04 0.54 -19.92
CA ILE A 190 22.74 0.30 -18.66
C ILE A 190 21.78 -0.30 -17.63
N MET A 191 20.62 0.35 -17.45
CA MET A 191 19.54 -0.14 -16.58
C MET A 191 18.20 0.51 -16.95
N PRO A 192 17.17 -0.29 -17.34
CA PRO A 192 15.86 0.26 -17.64
C PRO A 192 15.26 0.93 -16.40
N SER A 193 14.70 2.13 -16.56
CA SER A 193 14.08 2.92 -15.48
C SER A 193 15.04 3.38 -14.36
N LEU A 194 16.31 3.64 -14.67
CA LEU A 194 17.28 4.25 -13.74
C LEU A 194 16.79 5.57 -13.12
N VAL A 195 16.12 6.41 -13.92
CA VAL A 195 15.66 7.74 -13.53
C VAL A 195 14.56 7.67 -12.45
N PRO A 196 13.47 6.87 -12.60
CA PRO A 196 12.53 6.56 -11.53
C PRO A 196 13.19 6.11 -10.22
N ILE A 197 14.19 5.22 -10.30
CA ILE A 197 14.87 4.66 -9.13
C ILE A 197 15.68 5.74 -8.39
N LEU A 198 16.42 6.57 -9.13
CA LEU A 198 17.16 7.69 -8.55
C LEU A 198 16.23 8.70 -7.87
N LEU A 199 15.09 9.00 -8.48
CA LEU A 199 14.07 9.89 -7.92
C LEU A 199 13.54 9.35 -6.59
N VAL A 200 13.21 8.05 -6.53
CA VAL A 200 12.79 7.38 -5.29
C VAL A 200 13.91 7.41 -4.24
N GLY A 201 15.15 7.15 -4.62
CA GLY A 201 16.31 7.22 -3.72
C GLY A 201 16.53 8.61 -3.12
N ILE A 202 16.40 9.67 -3.91
CA ILE A 202 16.49 11.06 -3.45
C ILE A 202 15.37 11.37 -2.45
N VAL A 203 14.13 10.99 -2.76
CA VAL A 203 12.98 11.19 -1.86
C VAL A 203 13.14 10.39 -0.57
N TYR A 204 13.61 9.14 -0.65
CA TYR A 204 13.89 8.31 0.51
C TYR A 204 14.95 8.93 1.43
N SER A 205 16.05 9.41 0.85
CA SER A 205 17.11 10.11 1.58
C SER A 205 16.60 11.40 2.25
N LEU A 206 15.83 12.21 1.52
CA LEU A 206 15.19 13.41 2.07
C LEU A 206 14.29 13.10 3.26
N LEU A 207 13.48 12.03 3.18
CA LEU A 207 12.58 11.62 4.26
C LEU A 207 13.30 11.01 5.47
N SER A 208 14.53 10.52 5.29
CA SER A 208 15.38 10.04 6.40
C SER A 208 15.82 11.18 7.33
N HIS A 209 15.80 12.42 6.87
CA HIS A 209 16.12 13.58 7.71
C HIS A 209 14.96 13.96 8.65
N LYS A 210 15.24 14.00 9.96
CA LYS A 210 14.27 14.33 11.05
C LYS A 210 13.46 15.64 10.88
N LYS A 211 13.87 16.57 10.02
CA LYS A 211 13.18 17.86 9.77
C LYS A 211 12.27 17.85 8.51
N MET A 212 12.32 16.77 7.74
CA MET A 212 11.54 16.59 6.52
C MET A 212 10.20 15.93 6.85
N THR A 213 9.11 16.51 6.37
CA THR A 213 7.78 15.89 6.44
C THR A 213 7.38 15.45 5.04
N SER A 214 6.47 14.46 4.94
CA SER A 214 5.97 13.99 3.63
C SER A 214 5.44 15.14 2.77
N THR A 215 4.80 16.15 3.38
CA THR A 215 4.32 17.36 2.69
C THR A 215 5.46 18.18 2.06
N LYS A 216 6.58 18.35 2.77
CA LYS A 216 7.75 19.07 2.23
C LYS A 216 8.42 18.29 1.10
N ALA A 217 8.47 16.96 1.20
CA ALA A 217 9.01 16.11 0.14
C ALA A 217 8.16 16.20 -1.13
N ILE A 218 6.82 16.20 -1.02
CA ILE A 218 5.93 16.39 -2.17
C ILE A 218 6.15 17.75 -2.83
N LEU A 219 6.20 18.83 -2.05
CA LEU A 219 6.49 20.17 -2.55
C LEU A 219 7.84 20.25 -3.26
N PHE A 220 8.87 19.62 -2.70
CA PHE A 220 10.19 19.54 -3.31
C PHE A 220 10.15 18.82 -4.66
N VAL A 221 9.53 17.64 -4.75
CA VAL A 221 9.42 16.88 -6.00
C VAL A 221 8.63 17.66 -7.06
N MET A 222 7.59 18.38 -6.65
CA MET A 222 6.80 19.22 -7.55
C MET A 222 7.63 20.38 -8.13
N VAL A 223 8.38 21.10 -7.29
CA VAL A 223 9.27 22.17 -7.75
C VAL A 223 10.38 21.60 -8.65
N LEU A 224 10.97 20.47 -8.25
CA LEU A 224 12.01 19.79 -9.00
C LEU A 224 11.51 19.34 -10.38
N ALA A 225 10.30 18.79 -10.47
CA ALA A 225 9.67 18.40 -11.73
C ALA A 225 9.44 19.61 -12.66
N ILE A 226 8.97 20.74 -12.12
CA ILE A 226 8.76 21.97 -12.90
C ILE A 226 10.09 22.51 -13.44
N VAL A 227 11.14 22.52 -12.62
CA VAL A 227 12.48 22.98 -13.04
C VAL A 227 13.08 22.04 -14.10
N LEU A 228 13.02 20.73 -13.88
CA LEU A 228 13.60 19.74 -14.79
C LEU A 228 12.82 19.62 -16.11
N TYR A 229 11.52 19.87 -16.10
CA TYR A 229 10.71 20.01 -17.32
C TYR A 229 11.12 21.25 -18.13
N ASN A 230 11.25 22.42 -17.48
CA ASN A 230 11.68 23.66 -18.15
C ASN A 230 13.13 23.57 -18.69
N LEU A 231 13.98 22.74 -18.10
CA LEU A 231 15.33 22.47 -18.58
C LEU A 231 15.40 21.38 -19.65
N ASN A 232 14.27 20.82 -20.11
CA ASN A 232 14.18 19.68 -21.04
C ASN A 232 14.94 18.42 -20.58
N VAL A 233 15.12 18.26 -19.27
CA VAL A 233 15.81 17.10 -18.67
C VAL A 233 14.82 15.97 -18.34
N LEU A 234 13.55 16.28 -18.06
CA LEU A 234 12.48 15.31 -17.76
C LEU A 234 11.21 15.62 -18.55
N GLY A 235 10.45 14.59 -18.92
CA GLY A 235 9.21 14.66 -19.70
C GLY A 235 8.28 13.48 -19.45
#